data_AF-A0A7V8NVT5-F1
#
_entry.id   AF-A0A7V8NVT5-F1
#
_cell.length_a   1.000
_cell.length_b   1.000
_cell.length_c   1.000
_cell.angle_alpha   90.00
_cell.angle_beta   90.00
_cell.angle_gamma   90.00
#
_symmetry.space_group_name_H-M   'P 1'
#
loop_
_entity.id
_entity.type
_entity.pdbx_description
1 polymer ?
#
loop_
_entity_poly.entity_id
_entity_poly.type
_entity_poly.pdbx_seq_one_letter_code
_entity_poly.pdbx_strand_id
1 'polypeptide(L)' 'MRAHSTPQALAFRCRLILRIAASDRPTNLQVATEIACERHTVGRWRQRYLAHGFHGLQDAPRSGRPQRVSPL' A
#
# COMPACT_ATOMS: atom_id res chain seq x y z
N MET A 1 -15.64 -5.47 10.78
CA MET A 1 -15.07 -4.19 11.27
C MET A 1 -13.77 -3.92 10.51
N ARG A 2 -13.67 -2.81 9.77
CA ARG A 2 -12.46 -2.42 9.01
C ARG A 2 -11.40 -1.91 10.00
N ALA A 3 -10.20 -2.50 10.01
CA ALA A 3 -9.09 -1.88 10.71
C ALA A 3 -8.70 -0.64 9.92
N HIS A 4 -8.83 0.54 10.53
CA HIS A 4 -8.45 1.78 9.86
C HIS A 4 -6.93 1.87 9.81
N SER A 5 -6.39 2.34 8.70
CA SER A 5 -4.98 2.69 8.65
C SER A 5 -4.69 3.78 9.65
N THR A 6 -3.57 3.66 10.35
CA THR A 6 -3.09 4.77 11.16
C THR A 6 -2.84 5.98 10.24
N PRO A 7 -3.09 7.21 10.70
CA PRO A 7 -2.83 8.41 9.91
C PRO A 7 -1.41 8.45 9.35
N GLN A 8 -0.43 7.98 10.12
CA GLN A 8 0.98 7.90 9.71
C GLN A 8 1.21 6.90 8.57
N ALA A 9 0.58 5.72 8.62
CA ALA A 9 0.68 4.73 7.55
C ALA A 9 0.03 5.23 6.25
N LEU A 10 -1.09 5.94 6.35
CA LEU A 10 -1.74 6.56 5.20
C LEU A 10 -0.86 7.67 4.61
N ALA A 11 -0.33 8.56 5.44
CA ALA A 11 0.58 9.62 5.00
C ALA A 11 1.83 9.08 4.30
N PHE A 12 2.41 7.98 4.81
CA PHE A 12 3.51 7.27 4.14
C PHE A 12 3.13 6.81 2.73
N ARG A 13 1.98 6.15 2.57
CA ARG A 13 1.50 5.66 1.27
C ARG A 13 1.19 6.82 0.31
N CYS A 14 0.62 7.91 0.81
CA CYS A 14 0.37 9.11 0.01
C CYS A 14 1.67 9.76 -0.49
N ARG A 15 2.67 9.94 0.38
CA ARG A 15 4.00 10.47 -0.01
C ARG A 15 4.63 9.61 -1.12
N LEU A 16 4.51 8.30 -0.99
CA LEU A 16 4.99 7.34 -1.98
C LEU A 16 4.29 7.53 -3.34
N ILE A 17 2.96 7.63 -3.38
CA ILE A 17 2.22 7.84 -4.64
C ILE A 17 2.53 9.19 -5.26
N LEU A 18 2.61 10.26 -4.45
CA LEU A 18 2.96 11.60 -4.94
C LEU A 18 4.35 11.60 -5.58
N ARG A 19 5.32 10.92 -4.96
CA ARG A 19 6.66 10.80 -5.53
C ARG A 19 6.67 10.05 -6.86
N ILE A 20 5.92 8.94 -6.96
CA ILE A 20 5.77 8.18 -8.23
C ILE A 20 5.17 9.06 -9.34
N ALA A 21 4.22 9.93 -8.99
CA ALA A 21 3.51 10.79 -9.93
C ALA A 21 4.29 12.05 -10.35
N ALA A 22 5.49 12.25 -9.82
CA ALA A 22 6.33 13.40 -10.18
C ALA A 22 6.72 13.39 -11.67
N SER A 23 6.95 14.59 -12.21
CA SER A 23 7.19 14.81 -13.65
C SER A 23 8.42 14.09 -14.21
N ASP A 24 9.41 13.81 -13.36
CA ASP A 24 10.62 13.04 -13.68
C ASP A 24 10.37 11.52 -13.81
N ARG A 25 9.16 11.05 -13.51
CA ARG A 25 8.72 9.65 -13.62
C ARG A 25 9.72 8.67 -12.98
N PRO A 26 9.99 8.80 -11.68
CA PRO A 26 11.00 7.99 -11.02
C PRO A 26 10.65 6.50 -11.11
N THR A 27 11.68 5.67 -11.20
CA THR A 27 11.53 4.22 -11.06
C THR A 27 11.14 3.86 -9.62
N ASN A 28 10.49 2.70 -9.44
CA ASN A 28 10.16 2.22 -8.10
C ASN A 28 11.39 2.06 -7.19
N LEU A 29 12.59 1.86 -7.78
CA LEU A 29 13.84 1.77 -7.02
C LEU A 29 14.26 3.16 -6.49
N GLN A 30 14.22 4.20 -7.33
CA GLN A 30 14.54 5.56 -6.90
C GLN A 30 13.60 6.03 -5.78
N VAL A 31 12.28 5.82 -5.94
CA VAL A 31 11.30 6.14 -4.90
C VAL A 31 11.56 5.37 -3.61
N ALA A 32 11.92 4.09 -3.71
CA ALA A 32 12.23 3.25 -2.55
C ALA A 32 13.46 3.76 -1.78
N THR A 33 14.52 4.14 -2.49
CA THR A 33 15.73 4.72 -1.91
C THR A 33 15.43 6.05 -1.21
N GLU A 34 14.69 6.95 -1.85
CA GLU A 34 14.38 8.27 -1.29
C GLU A 34 13.46 8.21 -0.05
N ILE A 35 12.51 7.29 -0.04
CA ILE A 35 11.53 7.13 1.05
C ILE A 35 12.02 6.14 2.12
N ALA A 36 13.19 5.53 1.94
CA ALA A 36 13.77 4.51 2.81
C ALA A 36 12.80 3.33 3.04
N CYS A 37 12.31 2.74 1.95
CA CYS A 37 11.46 1.54 1.99
C CYS A 37 11.88 0.51 0.94
N GLU A 38 11.29 -0.68 0.99
CA GLU A 38 11.60 -1.70 0.00
C GLU A 38 10.94 -1.43 -1.36
N ARG A 39 11.65 -1.70 -2.46
CA ARG A 39 11.13 -1.56 -3.84
C ARG A 39 9.80 -2.29 -4.05
N HIS A 40 9.64 -3.47 -3.43
CA HIS A 40 8.41 -4.25 -3.54
C HIS A 40 7.22 -3.55 -2.86
N THR A 41 7.46 -2.78 -1.80
CA THR A 41 6.44 -1.98 -1.12
C THR A 41 5.92 -0.88 -2.03
N VAL A 42 6.82 -0.19 -2.74
CA VAL A 42 6.47 0.81 -3.75
C VAL A 42 5.61 0.20 -4.86
N GLY A 43 6.03 -0.94 -5.41
CA GLY A 43 5.26 -1.66 -6.42
C GLY A 43 3.85 -2.04 -5.95
N ARG A 44 3.74 -2.58 -4.73
CA ARG A 44 2.44 -2.96 -4.14
C ARG A 44 1.48 -1.78 -4.04
N TRP A 45 1.93 -0.66 -3.48
CA TRP A 45 1.06 0.51 -3.30
C TRP A 45 0.70 1.18 -4.63
N ARG A 46 1.65 1.23 -5.58
CA ARG A 46 1.37 1.68 -6.94
C ARG A 46 0.26 0.86 -7.59
N GLN A 47 0.36 -0.47 -7.55
CA GLN A 47 -0.66 -1.37 -8.11
C GLN A 47 -2.02 -1.17 -7.44
N ARG A 48 -2.06 -1.08 -6.10
CA ARG A 48 -3.30 -0.84 -5.36
C ARG A 48 -3.93 0.51 -5.70
N TYR A 49 -3.12 1.56 -5.85
CA TYR A 49 -3.61 2.88 -6.25
C TYR A 49 -4.16 2.88 -7.68
N LEU A 50 -3.49 2.22 -8.63
CA LEU A 50 -4.00 2.10 -9.99
C LEU A 50 -5.32 1.32 -10.05
N ALA A 51 -5.49 0.30 -9.22
CA ALA A 51 -6.70 -0.52 -9.19
C ALA A 51 -7.88 0.15 -8.47
N HIS A 52 -7.64 0.93 -7.41
CA HIS A 52 -8.69 1.38 -6.48
C HIS A 52 -8.59 2.86 -6.07
N GLY A 53 -7.67 3.63 -6.65
CA GLY A 53 -7.39 5.01 -6.25
C GLY A 53 -7.03 5.15 -4.77
N PHE A 54 -7.54 6.21 -4.13
CA PHE A 54 -7.32 6.47 -2.70
C PHE A 54 -7.84 5.36 -1.77
N HIS A 55 -8.92 4.66 -2.15
CA HIS A 55 -9.42 3.54 -1.37
C HIS A 55 -8.38 2.40 -1.30
N GLY A 56 -7.58 2.24 -2.35
CA GLY A 56 -6.47 1.28 -2.40
C GLY A 56 -5.36 1.56 -1.39
N LEU A 57 -5.26 2.78 -0.86
CA LEU A 57 -4.26 3.18 0.14
C LEU A 57 -4.68 2.90 1.58
N GLN A 58 -5.91 2.45 1.81
CA GLN A 58 -6.37 1.98 3.12
C GLN A 58 -5.92 0.53 3.37
N ASP A 59 -5.92 0.11 4.63
CA ASP A 59 -5.65 -1.28 4.98
C ASP A 59 -6.69 -2.20 4.35
N ALA A 60 -6.20 -3.32 3.83
CA ALA A 60 -7.09 -4.38 3.38
C ALA A 60 -7.96 -4.85 4.57
N PRO A 61 -9.20 -5.31 4.30
CA PRO A 61 -9.94 -6.04 5.31
C PRO A 61 -9.02 -7.11 5.88
N ARG A 62 -8.82 -7.12 7.21
CA ARG A 62 -8.02 -8.17 7.84
C ARG A 62 -8.62 -9.50 7.38
N SER A 63 -7.81 -10.34 6.75
CA SER A 63 -8.21 -11.72 6.52
C SER A 63 -8.52 -12.28 7.91
N GLY A 64 -9.80 -12.52 8.18
CA GLY A 64 -10.20 -13.09 9.46
C GLY A 64 -9.50 -14.42 9.67
N ARG A 65 -9.51 -14.93 10.90
CA ARG A 65 -9.03 -16.29 11.17
C ARG A 65 -9.73 -17.24 10.19
N PRO A 66 -9.01 -18.08 9.42
CA PRO A 66 -9.65 -19.07 8.56
C PRO A 66 -10.62 -19.88 9.42
N GLN A 67 -11.86 -20.04 8.94
CA GLN A 67 -12.86 -20.85 9.65
C GLN A 67 -12.28 -22.25 9.80
N ARG A 68 -12.20 -22.75 11.05
CA ARG A 68 -11.81 -24.14 11.29
C ARG A 68 -12.88 -25.02 10.67
N VAL A 69 -12.57 -25.63 9.53
CA VAL A 69 -13.30 -26.80 9.05
C VAL A 69 -12.95 -27.94 10.02
N SER A 70 -13.89 -28.28 10.90
CA SER A 70 -13.79 -29.53 11.65
C SER A 70 -14.27 -30.66 10.73
N PRO A 71 -13.44 -31.65 10.37
CA PRO A 71 -13.96 -32.86 9.76
C PRO A 71 -14.79 -33.61 10.80
N LEU A 72 -15.99 -34.03 10.40
CA LEU A 72 -16.80 -35.04 11.10
C LEU A 72 -16.16 -36.41 10.93
#